data_AF-A0A7Y4YHT7-F1
#
_entry.id   AF-A0A7Y4YHT7-F1
#
_cell.length_a   1.000
_cell.length_b   1.000
_cell.length_c   1.000
_cell.angle_alpha   90.00
_cell.angle_beta   90.00
_cell.angle_gamma   90.00
#
_symmetry.space_group_name_H-M   'P 1'
#
loop_
_entity.id
_entity.type
_entity.pdbx_description
1 polymer ?
#
loop_
_entity_poly.entity_id
_entity_poly.type
_entity_poly.pdbx_seq_one_letter_code
_entity_poly.pdbx_strand_id
1 'polypeptide(L)' 'MPPTSPRIDISPSEETIPPVEPCTLVIFGGSGDLARRRLIPALYNLLLDGLLPANYAVI' A
#
# COMPACT_ATOMS: atom_id res chain seq x y z
N MET A 1 12.72 40.21 -30.65
CA MET A 1 11.57 39.52 -30.01
C MET A 1 11.97 38.07 -29.84
N PRO A 2 12.20 37.56 -28.61
CA PRO A 2 12.59 36.16 -28.42
C PRO A 2 11.38 35.24 -28.66
N PRO A 3 11.58 34.03 -29.22
CA PRO A 3 10.53 33.02 -29.31
C PRO A 3 10.19 32.50 -27.91
N THR A 4 8.91 32.60 -27.56
CA THR A 4 8.32 32.10 -26.33
C THR A 4 8.57 30.60 -26.20
N SER A 5 9.44 30.20 -25.29
CA SER A 5 9.62 28.79 -24.92
C SER A 5 8.29 28.20 -24.43
N PRO A 6 7.88 27.00 -24.87
CA PRO A 6 6.75 26.31 -24.30
C PRO A 6 7.10 25.94 -22.86
N ARG A 7 6.42 26.55 -21.89
CA ARG A 7 6.51 26.14 -20.49
C ARG A 7 5.92 24.74 -20.42
N ILE A 8 6.77 23.76 -20.10
CA ILE A 8 6.32 22.42 -19.73
C ILE A 8 5.57 22.61 -18.41
N ASP A 9 4.24 22.56 -18.49
CA ASP A 9 3.38 22.45 -17.32
C ASP A 9 3.54 21.02 -16.79
N ILE A 10 4.46 20.82 -15.83
CA ILE A 10 4.47 19.60 -15.03
C ILE A 10 3.28 19.72 -14.09
N SER A 11 2.08 19.43 -14.61
CA SER A 11 0.95 19.08 -13.76
C SER A 11 1.38 17.83 -13.00
N PRO A 12 1.30 17.79 -11.66
CA PRO A 12 1.52 16.56 -10.93
C PRO A 12 0.43 15.61 -11.42
N SER A 13 0.77 14.68 -12.30
CA SER A 13 -0.06 13.53 -12.56
C SER A 13 -0.21 12.87 -11.19
N GLU A 14 -1.37 13.06 -10.57
CA GLU A 14 -1.85 12.26 -9.45
C GLU A 14 -1.75 10.81 -9.92
N GLU A 15 -0.59 10.21 -9.73
CA GLU A 15 -0.39 8.77 -9.80
C GLU A 15 -1.14 8.26 -8.57
N THR A 16 -2.46 8.26 -8.72
CA THR A 16 -3.40 7.71 -7.77
C THR A 16 -3.05 6.25 -7.75
N ILE A 17 -2.22 5.87 -6.77
CA ILE A 17 -1.89 4.47 -6.52
C ILE A 17 -3.25 3.79 -6.47
N PRO A 18 -3.55 2.89 -7.44
CA PRO A 18 -4.87 2.33 -7.54
C PRO A 18 -5.23 1.73 -6.18
N PRO A 19 -6.46 1.94 -5.69
CA PRO A 19 -6.87 1.40 -4.39
C PRO A 19 -6.50 -0.08 -4.33
N VAL A 20 -5.81 -0.48 -3.26
CA VAL A 20 -5.40 -1.89 -3.09
C VAL A 20 -6.65 -2.76 -3.19
N GLU A 21 -6.60 -3.76 -4.05
CA GLU A 21 -7.72 -4.68 -4.23
C GLU A 21 -7.92 -5.55 -2.97
N PRO A 22 -9.18 -5.88 -2.61
CA PRO A 22 -9.47 -6.80 -1.51
C PRO A 22 -8.71 -8.12 -1.66
N CYS A 23 -7.99 -8.53 -0.62
CA CYS A 23 -7.17 -9.73 -0.66
C CYS A 23 -7.32 -10.59 0.60
N THR A 24 -7.03 -11.88 0.46
CA THR A 24 -6.93 -12.84 1.56
C THR A 24 -5.51 -13.32 1.69
N LEU A 25 -4.90 -13.11 2.85
CA LEU A 25 -3.56 -13.58 3.18
C LEU A 25 -3.66 -14.84 4.05
N VAL A 26 -3.12 -15.96 3.57
CA VAL A 26 -3.10 -17.22 4.33
C VAL A 26 -1.70 -17.45 4.91
N ILE A 27 -1.59 -17.51 6.24
CA ILE A 27 -0.33 -17.74 6.96
C ILE A 27 -0.30 -19.16 7.52
N PHE A 28 0.31 -20.07 6.77
CA PHE A 28 0.59 -21.41 7.27
C PHE A 28 1.56 -21.35 8.46
N GLY A 29 1.18 -21.97 9.57
CA GLY A 29 1.95 -21.87 10.81
C GLY A 29 1.80 -20.52 11.52
N GLY A 30 0.62 -19.88 11.45
CA GLY A 30 0.31 -18.62 12.13
C GLY A 30 0.55 -18.59 13.66
N SER A 31 0.70 -19.76 14.30
CA SER A 31 1.09 -19.87 15.72
C SER A 31 2.60 -19.82 15.97
N GLY A 32 3.40 -19.90 14.90
CA GLY A 32 4.86 -19.93 14.93
C GLY A 32 5.52 -18.62 15.35
N ASP A 33 6.81 -18.69 15.67
CA ASP A 33 7.57 -17.55 16.19
C ASP A 33 7.65 -16.38 15.20
N LEU A 34 7.85 -16.67 13.91
CA LEU A 34 7.91 -15.66 12.86
C LEU A 34 6.59 -14.90 12.72
N ALA A 35 5.46 -15.62 12.80
CA ALA A 35 4.13 -15.02 12.72
C ALA A 35 3.93 -14.04 13.89
N ARG A 36 4.19 -14.49 15.12
CA ARG A 36 4.03 -13.67 16.33
C ARG A 36 4.98 -12.47 16.40
N ARG A 37 6.25 -12.65 16.05
CA ARG A 37 7.28 -11.62 16.26
C ARG A 37 7.41 -10.65 15.09
N ARG A 38 7.02 -11.03 13.87
CA ARG A 38 7.25 -10.22 12.66
C ARG A 38 6.03 -10.05 11.78
N LEU A 39 5.38 -11.14 11.35
CA LEU A 39 4.29 -11.02 10.36
C LEU A 39 3.07 -10.29 10.92
N ILE A 40 2.56 -10.72 12.08
CA ILE A 40 1.40 -10.09 12.71
C ILE A 40 1.71 -8.62 13.09
N PRO A 41 2.85 -8.30 13.71
CA PRO A 41 3.23 -6.90 13.93
C PRO A 41 3.33 -6.05 12.65
N ALA A 42 3.88 -6.59 11.56
CA ALA A 42 3.97 -5.87 10.29
C ALA A 42 2.58 -5.60 9.67
N LEU A 43 1.68 -6.59 9.69
CA LEU A 43 0.30 -6.41 9.24
C LEU A 43 -0.47 -5.40 10.10
N TYR A 44 -0.22 -5.41 11.41
CA TYR A 44 -0.80 -4.42 12.31
C TYR A 44 -0.31 -3.00 12.01
N ASN A 45 0.97 -2.82 11.65
CA ASN A 45 1.47 -1.51 11.21
C ASN A 45 0.78 -1.06 9.90
N LEU A 46 0.63 -1.96 8.92
CA LEU A 46 -0.11 -1.65 7.69
C LEU A 46 -1.57 -1.24 7.96
N LEU A 47 -2.21 -1.85 8.97
CA LEU A 47 -3.54 -1.45 9.42
C LEU A 47 -3.54 -0.03 10.01
N LEU A 48 -2.57 0.30 10.86
CA LEU A 48 -2.43 1.63 11.47
C LEU A 48 -2.14 2.72 10.44
N ASP A 49 -1.35 2.40 9.42
CA ASP A 49 -1.00 3.30 8.32
C ASP A 49 -2.15 3.45 7.30
N GLY A 50 -3.26 2.71 7.45
CA GLY A 50 -4.39 2.73 6.52
C GLY A 50 -4.07 2.15 5.14
N LEU A 51 -3.04 1.29 5.07
CA LEU A 51 -2.53 0.71 3.82
C LEU A 51 -3.18 -0.65 3.49
N LEU A 52 -4.00 -1.20 4.38
CA LEU A 52 -4.81 -2.39 4.10
C LEU A 52 -6.13 -2.01 3.41
N PRO A 53 -6.60 -2.84 2.46
CA PRO A 53 -7.87 -2.59 1.79
C PRO A 53 -9.03 -2.70 2.77
N ALA A 54 -10.14 -1.99 2.53
CA ALA A 54 -11.30 -1.97 3.43
C ALA A 54 -11.86 -3.38 3.73
N ASN A 55 -11.77 -4.28 2.74
CA ASN A 55 -12.14 -5.68 2.87
C ASN A 55 -10.88 -6.54 2.74
N TYR A 56 -10.34 -7.00 3.87
CA TYR A 56 -9.21 -7.94 3.89
C TYR A 56 -9.49 -9.07 4.89
N ALA A 57 -8.83 -10.20 4.68
CA ALA A 57 -8.84 -11.33 5.60
C ALA A 57 -7.43 -11.89 5.80
N VAL A 58 -7.12 -12.29 7.03
CA VAL A 58 -5.90 -13.04 7.37
C VAL A 58 -6.33 -14.36 8.00
N ILE A 59 -5.89 -15.48 7.42
CA ILE A 59 -6.28 -16.85 7.80
C ILE A 59 -5.06 -17.64 8.22
#